data_AF-A0A0P8ANU7-F1
#
_entry.id   AF-A0A0P8ANU7-F1
#
_cell.length_a   1.000
_cell.length_b   1.000
_cell.length_c   1.000
_cell.angle_alpha   90.00
_cell.angle_beta   90.00
_cell.angle_gamma   90.00
#
_symmetry.space_group_name_H-M   'P 1'
#
loop_
_entity.id
_entity.type
_entity.pdbx_description
1 polymer ?
#
loop_
_entity_poly.entity_id
_entity_poly.type
_entity_poly.pdbx_seq_one_letter_code
_entity_poly.pdbx_strand_id
1 'polypeptide(L)'
;MTLALIHGGAPDALVLCHEPTRPHLRGLPDHPVPSLEALRDLSLTMARVANPQSEVVGISVNTQHLSDDEAKSYCAEVEARMGLPTVDPFRHGAGRLVDALSGI
;
A
#
# COMPACT_ATOMS: atom_id res chain seq x y z
N MET A 1 5.82 14.32 3.23
CA MET A 1 6.09 14.14 4.68
C MET A 1 5.51 12.79 5.07
N THR A 2 6.33 11.81 5.45
CA THR A 2 5.87 10.44 5.79
C THR A 2 6.37 10.00 7.16
N LEU A 3 7.67 10.18 7.44
CA LEU A 3 8.26 9.78 8.73
C LEU A 3 7.64 10.49 9.94
N ALA A 4 7.34 11.78 9.84
CA ALA A 4 6.69 12.53 10.93
C ALA A 4 5.28 11.99 11.23
N LEU A 5 4.53 11.55 10.22
CA LEU A 5 3.21 10.95 10.39
C LEU A 5 3.31 9.56 11.01
N ILE A 6 4.25 8.73 10.54
CA ILE A 6 4.47 7.39 11.09
C ILE A 6 4.85 7.46 12.57
N HIS A 7 5.84 8.27 12.93
CA HIS A 7 6.30 8.34 14.31
C HIS A 7 5.33 9.09 15.22
N GLY A 8 4.69 10.15 14.73
CA GLY A 8 3.72 10.91 15.52
C GLY A 8 2.39 10.17 15.72
N GLY A 9 1.99 9.33 14.76
CA GLY A 9 0.77 8.53 14.83
C GLY A 9 0.93 7.19 15.53
N ALA A 10 2.15 6.64 15.59
CA ALA A 10 2.45 5.32 16.17
C ALA A 10 1.45 4.21 15.74
N PRO A 11 1.21 4.04 14.42
CA PRO A 11 0.07 3.29 13.93
C PRO A 11 0.15 1.80 14.23
N ASP A 12 -0.98 1.19 14.60
CA ASP A 12 -1.10 -0.28 14.67
C ASP A 12 -1.11 -0.91 13.28
N ALA A 13 -1.69 -0.21 12.29
CA ALA A 13 -1.77 -0.69 10.91
C ALA A 13 -1.40 0.36 9.87
N LEU A 14 -0.77 -0.13 8.81
CA LEU A 14 -0.44 0.60 7.60
C LEU A 14 -1.13 -0.02 6.38
N VAL A 15 -1.67 0.83 5.52
CA VAL A 15 -2.12 0.46 4.17
C VAL A 15 -1.18 1.10 3.16
N LEU A 16 -0.58 0.29 2.29
CA LEU A 16 0.34 0.81 1.26
C LEU A 16 -0.43 1.31 0.05
N CYS A 17 0.00 2.45 -0.50
CA CYS A 17 -0.61 3.03 -1.69
C CYS A 17 0.28 2.83 -2.91
N HIS A 18 -0.31 2.40 -4.03
CA HIS A 18 0.40 2.17 -5.29
C HIS A 18 -0.41 2.67 -6.49
N GLU A 19 0.29 3.00 -7.58
CA GLU A 19 -0.30 3.35 -8.87
C GLU A 19 0.57 2.71 -9.96
N PRO A 20 0.04 1.72 -10.71
CA PRO A 20 0.85 0.78 -11.49
C PRO A 20 1.48 1.37 -12.74
N THR A 21 0.94 2.48 -13.25
CA THR A 21 1.46 3.11 -14.47
C THR A 21 2.52 4.16 -14.19
N ARG A 22 2.88 4.40 -12.91
CA ARG A 22 3.89 5.37 -12.52
C ARG A 22 5.32 4.81 -12.68
N PRO A 23 6.13 5.33 -13.62
CA PRO A 23 7.48 4.82 -13.82
C PRO A 23 8.49 5.40 -12.80
N HIS A 24 8.24 6.62 -12.29
CA HIS A 24 9.17 7.34 -11.43
C HIS A 24 8.44 8.16 -10.35
N LEU A 25 9.17 8.58 -9.33
CA LEU A 25 8.66 9.47 -8.29
C LEU A 25 8.23 10.82 -8.90
N ARG A 26 7.13 11.37 -8.39
CA ARG A 26 6.58 12.63 -8.91
C ARG A 26 7.62 13.75 -8.72
N GLY A 27 7.99 14.39 -9.83
CA GLY A 27 8.99 15.46 -9.85
C GLY A 27 10.45 14.98 -9.90
N LEU A 28 10.69 13.67 -9.98
CA LEU A 28 12.03 13.06 -10.03
C LEU A 28 12.09 12.02 -11.15
N PRO A 29 12.29 12.44 -12.42
CA PRO A 29 12.18 11.55 -13.59
C PRO A 29 13.18 10.39 -13.58
N ASP A 30 14.36 10.60 -12.99
CA ASP A 30 15.43 9.59 -12.91
C ASP A 30 15.31 8.66 -11.70
N HIS A 31 14.25 8.78 -10.90
CA HIS A 31 14.07 8.02 -9.67
C HIS A 31 12.91 7.05 -9.81
N PRO A 32 13.16 5.76 -10.11
CA PRO A 32 12.09 4.78 -10.28
C PRO A 32 11.28 4.62 -8.99
N VAL A 33 10.01 4.26 -9.15
CA VAL A 33 9.18 3.89 -7.99
C VAL A 33 9.73 2.59 -7.38
N PRO A 34 9.96 2.54 -6.05
CA PRO A 34 10.41 1.30 -5.41
C PRO A 34 9.34 0.20 -5.52
N SER A 35 9.76 -1.06 -5.42
CA SER A 35 8.79 -2.16 -5.37
C SER A 35 7.92 -2.07 -4.11
N LEU A 36 6.75 -2.71 -4.16
CA LEU A 36 5.83 -2.78 -3.02
C LEU A 36 6.46 -3.48 -1.81
N GLU A 37 7.30 -4.49 -2.05
CA GLU A 37 8.04 -5.23 -1.03
C GLU A 37 9.07 -4.32 -0.34
N ALA A 38 9.86 -3.57 -1.12
CA ALA A 38 10.82 -2.62 -0.57
C ALA A 38 10.12 -1.51 0.22
N LEU A 39 8.98 -1.02 -0.27
CA LEU A 39 8.17 -0.02 0.45
C LEU A 39 7.61 -0.60 1.76
N ARG A 40 7.05 -1.82 1.73
CA ARG A 40 6.53 -2.53 2.92
C ARG A 40 7.61 -2.63 3.98
N ASP A 41 8.76 -3.18 3.63
CA ASP A 41 9.83 -3.48 4.57
C ASP A 41 10.38 -2.19 5.19
N LEU A 42 10.57 -1.14 4.38
CA LEU A 42 11.01 0.17 4.87
C LEU A 42 9.96 0.81 5.79
N SER A 43 8.70 0.88 5.35
CA SER A 43 7.63 1.52 6.12
C SER A 43 7.41 0.82 7.46
N LEU A 44 7.42 -0.51 7.47
CA LEU A 44 7.26 -1.31 8.68
C LEU A 44 8.45 -1.14 9.64
N THR A 45 9.67 -1.11 9.12
CA THR A 45 10.88 -0.85 9.93
C THR A 45 10.77 0.51 10.63
N MET A 46 10.32 1.54 9.92
CA MET A 46 10.17 2.88 10.50
C MET A 46 9.01 2.97 11.48
N ALA A 47 7.88 2.30 11.22
CA ALA A 47 6.75 2.30 12.14
C ALA A 47 7.07 1.59 13.46
N ARG A 48 7.83 0.49 13.39
CA ARG A 48 8.23 -0.29 14.57
C ARG A 48 9.20 0.43 15.52
N VAL A 49 9.77 1.54 15.10
CA VAL A 49 10.50 2.45 16.02
C VAL A 49 9.54 3.07 17.04
N ALA A 50 8.32 3.44 16.61
CA ALA A 50 7.32 4.09 17.46
C ALA A 50 6.31 3.09 18.07
N ASN A 51 5.94 2.04 17.32
CA ASN A 51 5.03 0.98 17.77
C ASN A 51 5.55 -0.39 17.30
N PRO A 52 6.16 -1.21 18.18
CA PRO A 52 6.71 -2.52 17.83
C PRO A 52 5.68 -3.50 17.25
N GLN A 53 4.39 -3.31 17.54
CA GLN A 53 3.29 -4.16 17.07
C GLN A 53 2.73 -3.74 15.70
N SER A 54 3.23 -2.65 15.12
CA SER A 54 2.74 -2.16 13.82
C SER A 54 2.85 -3.22 12.74
N GLU A 55 1.81 -3.31 11.89
CA GLU A 55 1.72 -4.21 10.74
C GLU A 55 1.30 -3.50 9.45
N VAL A 56 1.64 -4.10 8.31
CA VAL A 56 1.06 -3.70 7.01
C VAL A 56 -0.08 -4.64 6.69
N VAL A 57 -1.30 -4.13 6.65
CA VAL A 57 -2.52 -4.95 6.62
C VAL A 57 -3.17 -5.03 5.23
N GLY A 58 -2.78 -4.16 4.29
CA GLY A 58 -3.40 -4.13 2.98
C GLY A 58 -2.75 -3.16 2.01
N ILE A 59 -3.21 -3.22 0.76
CA ILE A 59 -2.71 -2.41 -0.35
C ILE A 59 -3.88 -1.75 -1.07
N SER A 60 -3.81 -0.43 -1.16
CA SER A 60 -4.70 0.40 -1.96
C SER A 60 -4.03 0.73 -3.29
N VAL A 61 -4.59 0.21 -4.39
CA VAL A 61 -4.08 0.48 -5.75
C VAL A 61 -4.97 1.50 -6.43
N ASN A 62 -4.38 2.59 -6.93
CA ASN A 62 -5.06 3.50 -7.84
C ASN A 62 -4.93 2.95 -9.26
N THR A 63 -6.03 2.46 -9.83
CA THR A 63 -6.06 1.90 -11.20
C THR A 63 -6.76 2.83 -12.21
N GLN A 64 -6.74 4.15 -11.96
CA GLN A 64 -7.43 5.14 -12.82
C GLN A 64 -7.00 5.10 -14.30
N HIS A 65 -5.79 4.62 -14.58
CA HIS A 65 -5.22 4.52 -15.93
C HIS A 65 -5.38 3.13 -16.57
N LEU A 66 -6.04 2.20 -15.89
CA LEU A 66 -6.32 0.85 -16.37
C LEU A 66 -7.81 0.70 -16.71
N SER A 67 -8.14 -0.22 -17.60
CA SER A 67 -9.51 -0.72 -17.77
C SER A 67 -9.97 -1.50 -16.53
N ASP A 68 -11.27 -1.76 -16.42
CA ASP A 68 -11.85 -2.50 -15.29
C ASP A 68 -11.29 -3.93 -15.18
N ASP A 69 -11.04 -4.59 -16.30
CA ASP A 69 -10.51 -5.96 -16.31
C ASP A 69 -9.01 -5.98 -15.96
N GLU A 70 -8.24 -5.03 -16.48
CA GLU A 70 -6.84 -4.84 -16.09
C GLU A 70 -6.72 -4.49 -14.60
N ALA A 71 -7.61 -3.63 -14.08
CA ALA A 71 -7.64 -3.27 -12.66
C ALA A 71 -7.88 -4.48 -11.76
N LYS A 72 -8.85 -5.34 -12.10
CA LYS A 72 -9.13 -6.58 -11.37
C LYS A 72 -7.96 -7.55 -11.43
N SER A 73 -7.42 -7.76 -12.64
CA SER A 73 -6.27 -8.66 -12.84
C SER A 73 -5.05 -8.18 -12.06
N TYR A 74 -4.77 -6.88 -12.10
CA TYR A 74 -3.63 -6.29 -11.40
C TYR A 74 -3.77 -6.40 -9.87
N CYS A 75 -4.95 -6.10 -9.32
CA CYS A 75 -5.18 -6.26 -7.88
C CYS A 75 -5.02 -7.72 -7.45
N ALA A 76 -5.51 -8.68 -8.24
CA ALA A 76 -5.36 -10.10 -7.95
C ALA A 76 -3.89 -10.57 -8.01
N GLU A 77 -3.12 -10.09 -8.98
CA GLU A 77 -1.68 -10.36 -9.08
C GLU A 77 -0.93 -9.83 -7.86
N VAL A 78 -1.16 -8.57 -7.49
CA VAL A 78 -0.52 -7.94 -6.33
C VAL A 78 -0.92 -8.65 -5.04
N GLU A 79 -2.19 -9.01 -4.87
CA GLU A 79 -2.66 -9.77 -3.71
C GLU A 79 -1.97 -11.13 -3.60
N ALA A 80 -1.88 -11.86 -4.71
CA ALA A 80 -1.18 -13.15 -4.74
C ALA A 80 0.32 -13.01 -4.45
N ARG A 81 0.96 -11.95 -4.95
CA ARG A 81 2.39 -11.68 -4.73
C ARG A 81 2.69 -11.24 -3.30
N MET A 82 1.85 -10.38 -2.73
CA MET A 82 2.08 -9.74 -1.43
C MET A 82 1.48 -10.50 -0.26
N GLY A 83 0.50 -11.38 -0.51
CA GLY A 83 -0.25 -12.09 0.52
C GLY A 83 -1.13 -11.17 1.37
N LEU A 84 -1.47 -9.98 0.86
CA LEU A 84 -2.21 -8.95 1.58
C LEU A 84 -3.46 -8.54 0.79
N PRO A 85 -4.60 -8.30 1.47
CA PRO A 85 -5.80 -7.76 0.84
C PRO A 85 -5.47 -6.55 -0.04
N THR A 86 -5.75 -6.67 -1.34
CA THR A 86 -5.45 -5.63 -2.31
C THR A 86 -6.70 -5.22 -3.06
N VAL A 87 -7.00 -3.93 -3.05
CA VAL A 87 -8.16 -3.37 -3.76
C VAL A 87 -7.83 -2.03 -4.39
N ASP A 88 -8.59 -1.67 -5.41
CA ASP A 88 -8.82 -0.27 -5.77
C ASP A 88 -10.04 0.22 -4.98
N PRO A 89 -9.88 1.07 -3.95
CA PRO A 89 -11.01 1.50 -3.13
C PRO A 89 -12.05 2.33 -3.88
N PHE A 90 -11.64 3.00 -4.97
CA PHE A 90 -12.55 3.81 -5.78
C PHE A 90 -13.46 2.92 -6.62
N ARG A 91 -12.93 1.83 -7.18
CA ARG A 91 -13.69 0.89 -8.03
C ARG A 91 -14.39 -0.21 -7.24
N HIS A 92 -13.71 -0.78 -6.25
CA HIS A 92 -14.12 -2.01 -5.57
C HIS A 92 -14.66 -1.76 -4.15
N GLY A 93 -14.58 -0.52 -3.67
CA GLY A 93 -14.84 -0.17 -2.27
C GLY A 93 -13.70 -0.57 -1.33
N ALA A 94 -13.74 -0.04 -0.10
CA ALA A 94 -12.68 -0.23 0.90
C ALA A 94 -12.94 -1.38 1.88
N GLY A 95 -14.06 -2.12 1.76
CA GLY A 95 -14.51 -3.09 2.75
C GLY A 95 -13.43 -4.10 3.16
N ARG A 96 -12.73 -4.69 2.19
CA ARG A 96 -11.65 -5.66 2.45
C ARG A 96 -10.45 -5.09 3.21
N LEU A 97 -10.17 -3.79 3.05
CA LEU A 97 -9.13 -3.11 3.83
C LEU A 97 -9.58 -2.84 5.26
N VAL A 98 -10.87 -2.54 5.45
CA VAL A 98 -11.47 -2.38 6.78
C VAL A 98 -11.53 -3.73 7.51
N ASP A 99 -11.93 -4.80 6.82
CA ASP A 99 -11.96 -6.15 7.38
C ASP A 99 -10.56 -6.59 7.85
N ALA A 100 -9.50 -6.19 7.14
CA ALA A 100 -8.12 -6.45 7.52
C ALA A 100 -7.69 -5.75 8.83
N LEU A 101 -8.44 -4.75 9.29
CA LEU A 101 -8.24 -4.13 10.61
C LEU A 101 -8.90 -4.92 11.74
N SER A 102 -9.70 -5.93 11.43
CA SER A 102 -10.38 -6.73 12.46
C SER A 102 -9.40 -7.75 13.04
N GLY A 103 -8.82 -7.46 14.21
CA GLY A 103 -7.93 -8.38 14.92
C GLY A 103 -6.52 -7.84 15.21
N ILE A 104 -6.26 -6.59 14.83
CA ILE A 104 -5.12 -5.78 15.30
C ILE A 104 -5.50 -4.97 16.53
#